data_AF-A0A2U1VSI0-F1
#
_entry.id   AF-A0A2U1VSI0-F1
#
_cell.length_a   1.000
_cell.length_b   1.000
_cell.length_c   1.000
_cell.angle_alpha   90.00
_cell.angle_beta   90.00
_cell.angle_gamma   90.00
#
_symmetry.space_group_name_H-M   'P 1'
#
loop_
_entity.id
_entity.type
_entity.pdbx_description
1 polymer ?
#
loop_
_entity_poly.entity_id
_entity_poly.type
_entity_poly.pdbx_seq_one_letter_code
_entity_poly.pdbx_strand_id
1 'polypeptide(L)'
;MPDAKDKVDDQGVPLYTVKDGKVDQGTYNGYRRYASSCHVCHGPDGLGSSFAPALVDSLKRMDYWQFTDVVTNGRTNMGATGDKVMPTFGSDPNVMLNLADIYRYLKARSDDQVGRGRPERFPAS
;
A
#
# COMPACT_ATOMS: atom_id res chain seq x y z
N MET A 1 -22.87 -10.77 -1.54
CA MET A 1 -21.42 -10.99 -1.62
C MET A 1 -20.78 -9.75 -1.01
N PRO A 2 -19.84 -9.85 -0.05
CA PRO A 2 -19.17 -8.64 0.46
C PRO A 2 -18.57 -7.88 -0.72
N ASP A 3 -18.67 -6.55 -0.68
CA ASP A 3 -18.01 -5.69 -1.67
C ASP A 3 -16.53 -6.08 -1.75
N ALA A 4 -15.93 -6.04 -2.93
CA ALA A 4 -14.53 -6.43 -3.10
C ALA A 4 -13.55 -5.66 -2.18
N LYS A 5 -13.92 -4.43 -1.77
CA LYS A 5 -13.19 -3.61 -0.78
C LYS A 5 -13.21 -4.16 0.65
N ASP A 6 -14.13 -5.06 0.98
CA ASP A 6 -14.30 -5.63 2.32
C ASP A 6 -13.74 -7.06 2.41
N LYS A 7 -13.10 -7.55 1.33
CA LYS A 7 -12.50 -8.88 1.32
C LYS A 7 -11.24 -8.93 2.19
N VAL A 8 -11.22 -9.92 3.08
CA VAL A 8 -10.09 -10.31 3.92
C VAL A 8 -9.93 -11.84 3.86
N ASP A 9 -8.74 -12.35 4.19
CA ASP A 9 -8.53 -13.79 4.43
C ASP A 9 -8.95 -14.19 5.85
N ASP A 10 -8.75 -15.47 6.19
CA ASP A 10 -9.11 -16.05 7.50
C ASP A 10 -8.37 -15.40 8.67
N GLN A 11 -7.27 -14.67 8.40
CA GLN A 11 -6.49 -13.93 9.39
C GLN A 11 -6.87 -12.45 9.45
N GLY A 12 -7.82 -11.99 8.64
CA GLY A 12 -8.21 -10.59 8.55
C GLY A 12 -7.30 -9.73 7.67
N VAL A 13 -6.42 -10.33 6.87
CA VAL A 13 -5.54 -9.59 5.94
C VAL A 13 -6.34 -9.12 4.73
N PRO A 14 -6.32 -7.82 4.39
CA PRO A 14 -6.99 -7.28 3.21
C PRO A 14 -6.54 -7.96 1.92
N LEU A 15 -7.51 -8.48 1.15
CA LEU A 15 -7.27 -9.09 -0.16
C LEU A 15 -7.59 -8.12 -1.29
N TYR A 16 -6.84 -8.21 -2.38
CA TYR A 16 -7.12 -7.52 -3.64
C TYR A 16 -7.70 -8.48 -4.67
N THR A 17 -8.31 -7.95 -5.74
CA THR A 17 -8.76 -8.75 -6.88
C THR A 17 -8.37 -8.06 -8.18
N VAL A 18 -7.78 -8.84 -9.09
CA VAL A 18 -7.50 -8.42 -10.47
C VAL A 18 -8.28 -9.33 -11.41
N LYS A 19 -8.99 -8.74 -12.39
CA LYS A 19 -9.72 -9.43 -13.45
C LYS A 19 -9.49 -8.71 -14.76
N ASP A 20 -9.02 -9.43 -15.77
CA ASP A 20 -8.77 -8.87 -17.12
C ASP A 20 -7.93 -7.58 -17.09
N GLY A 21 -6.91 -7.54 -16.22
CA GLY A 21 -6.03 -6.38 -16.01
C GLY A 21 -6.65 -5.21 -15.22
N LYS A 22 -7.89 -5.33 -14.77
CA LYS A 22 -8.61 -4.32 -13.98
C LYS A 22 -8.66 -4.72 -12.51
N VAL A 23 -8.66 -3.74 -11.62
CA VAL A 23 -8.63 -3.94 -10.17
C VAL A 23 -9.98 -3.67 -9.52
N ASP A 24 -10.16 -4.17 -8.30
CA ASP A 24 -11.32 -3.86 -7.48
C ASP A 24 -11.32 -2.41 -6.95
N GLN A 25 -12.46 -2.01 -6.37
CA GLN A 25 -12.64 -0.66 -5.81
C GLN A 25 -11.65 -0.31 -4.69
N GLY A 26 -11.33 -1.25 -3.80
CA GLY A 26 -10.40 -1.02 -2.69
C GLY A 26 -8.99 -0.82 -3.22
N THR A 27 -8.53 -1.68 -4.12
CA THR A 27 -7.22 -1.56 -4.78
C THR A 27 -7.10 -0.25 -5.58
N TYR A 28 -8.14 0.15 -6.29
CA TYR A 28 -8.17 1.43 -7.01
C TYR A 28 -8.15 2.64 -6.06
N ASN A 29 -8.86 2.58 -4.94
CA ASN A 29 -8.78 3.61 -3.90
C ASN A 29 -7.38 3.68 -3.29
N GLY A 30 -6.76 2.52 -3.06
CA GLY A 30 -5.38 2.38 -2.59
C GLY A 30 -4.37 3.14 -3.44
N TYR A 31 -4.47 3.05 -4.77
CA TYR A 31 -3.65 3.84 -5.69
C TYR A 31 -3.77 5.35 -5.41
N ARG A 32 -4.99 5.86 -5.25
CA ARG A 32 -5.24 7.29 -4.99
C ARG A 32 -4.70 7.73 -3.64
N ARG A 33 -4.87 6.90 -2.61
CA ARG A 33 -4.41 7.18 -1.24
C ARG A 33 -2.90 7.12 -1.13
N TYR A 34 -2.28 6.13 -1.77
CA TYR A 34 -0.84 6.03 -1.94
C TYR A 34 -0.25 7.28 -2.62
N ALA A 35 -0.86 7.71 -3.73
CA ALA A 35 -0.43 8.92 -4.44
C ALA A 35 -0.52 10.19 -3.58
N SER A 36 -1.51 10.27 -2.69
CA SER A 36 -1.72 11.41 -1.80
C SER A 36 -0.73 11.48 -0.64
N SER A 37 -0.39 10.33 -0.04
CA SER A 37 0.27 10.32 1.28
C SER A 37 1.64 9.65 1.30
N CYS A 38 1.94 8.76 0.34
CA CYS A 38 3.12 7.90 0.40
C CYS A 38 4.10 8.16 -0.76
N HIS A 39 3.58 8.53 -1.93
CA HIS A 39 4.34 8.71 -3.17
C HIS A 39 5.51 9.69 -3.03
N VAL A 40 5.33 10.79 -2.28
CA VAL A 40 6.33 11.85 -2.10
C VAL A 40 7.69 11.32 -1.65
N CYS A 41 7.71 10.28 -0.81
CA CYS A 41 8.94 9.64 -0.35
C CYS A 41 9.22 8.32 -1.07
N HIS A 42 8.18 7.49 -1.26
CA HIS A 42 8.33 6.12 -1.78
C HIS A 42 8.27 6.03 -3.31
N GLY A 43 8.35 7.16 -4.01
CA GLY A 43 8.46 7.22 -5.46
C GLY A 43 7.16 6.89 -6.20
N PRO A 44 7.11 7.00 -7.52
CA PRO A 44 5.96 6.55 -8.30
C PRO A 44 5.81 5.04 -8.18
N ASP A 45 4.57 4.56 -8.20
CA ASP A 45 4.26 3.13 -8.26
C ASP A 45 4.79 2.27 -7.09
N GLY A 46 5.28 2.86 -5.99
CA GLY A 46 5.90 2.12 -4.89
C GLY A 46 7.36 1.71 -5.12
N LEU A 47 8.02 2.27 -6.14
CA LEU A 47 9.36 1.85 -6.59
C LEU A 47 10.53 2.47 -5.81
N GLY A 48 10.24 3.29 -4.80
CA GLY A 48 11.24 3.94 -3.96
C GLY A 48 11.84 5.18 -4.60
N SER A 49 12.71 5.82 -3.84
CA SER A 49 13.47 6.99 -4.25
C SER A 49 14.83 7.01 -3.54
N SER A 50 15.63 8.06 -3.76
CA SER A 50 16.83 8.33 -2.94
C SER A 50 16.50 8.53 -1.45
N PHE A 51 15.26 8.91 -1.13
CA PHE A 51 14.82 9.18 0.24
C PHE A 51 14.34 7.92 0.96
N ALA A 52 13.48 7.11 0.32
CA ALA A 52 12.79 5.98 0.96
C ALA A 52 12.78 4.71 0.09
N PRO A 53 12.69 3.51 0.69
CA PRO A 53 12.78 2.24 -0.03
C PRO A 53 11.59 1.98 -0.96
N ALA A 54 11.78 1.06 -1.89
CA ALA A 54 10.74 0.49 -2.74
C ALA A 54 9.77 -0.36 -1.91
N LEU A 55 8.54 0.12 -1.72
CA LEU A 55 7.52 -0.59 -0.95
C LEU A 55 7.09 -1.90 -1.63
N VAL A 56 7.13 -1.95 -2.96
CA VAL A 56 6.82 -3.18 -3.71
C VAL A 56 7.82 -4.30 -3.41
N ASP A 57 9.07 -3.98 -3.07
CA ASP A 57 10.06 -4.98 -2.67
C ASP A 57 10.05 -5.24 -1.15
N SER A 58 9.64 -4.25 -0.36
CA SER A 58 9.39 -4.44 1.07
C SER A 58 8.28 -5.45 1.32
N LEU A 59 7.16 -5.38 0.60
CA LEU A 59 6.00 -6.27 0.77
C LEU A 59 6.19 -7.70 0.24
N LYS A 60 7.33 -8.00 -0.38
CA LYS A 60 7.79 -9.39 -0.62
C LYS A 60 8.31 -10.06 0.65
N ARG A 61 8.69 -9.26 1.65
CA ARG A 61 9.35 -9.70 2.90
C ARG A 61 8.63 -9.24 4.16
N MET A 62 7.57 -8.45 4.01
CA MET A 62 6.75 -7.96 5.10
C MET A 62 5.33 -8.45 4.94
N ASP A 63 4.75 -8.91 6.04
CA ASP A 63 3.32 -9.19 6.10
C ASP A 63 2.49 -7.92 6.34
N TYR A 64 1.16 -8.07 6.31
CA TYR A 64 0.22 -6.97 6.53
C TYR A 64 0.35 -6.31 7.91
N TRP A 65 0.65 -7.09 8.94
CA TRP A 65 0.72 -6.60 10.32
C TRP A 65 1.99 -5.79 10.55
N GLN A 66 3.11 -6.24 9.98
CA GLN A 66 4.37 -5.48 9.94
C GLN A 66 4.23 -4.19 9.14
N PHE A 67 3.54 -4.24 7.99
CA PHE A 67 3.21 -3.02 7.23
C PHE A 67 2.38 -2.05 8.07
N THR A 68 1.33 -2.56 8.73
CA THR A 68 0.43 -1.77 9.56
C THR A 68 1.16 -1.13 10.73
N ASP A 69 2.02 -1.89 11.43
CA ASP A 69 2.83 -1.40 12.54
C ASP A 69 3.74 -0.25 12.09
N VAL A 70 4.49 -0.42 11.00
CA VAL A 70 5.38 0.61 10.47
C VAL A 70 4.63 1.87 10.03
N VAL A 71 3.48 1.74 9.38
CA VAL A 71 2.69 2.92 8.97
C VAL A 71 2.10 3.63 10.19
N THR A 72 1.59 2.86 11.15
CA THR A 72 0.95 3.40 12.36
C THR A 72 1.96 4.09 13.25
N ASN A 73 3.11 3.46 13.49
CA ASN A 73 4.08 3.91 14.50
C ASN A 73 5.26 4.69 13.91
N GLY A 74 5.41 4.71 12.58
CA GLY A 74 6.59 5.24 11.92
C GLY A 74 7.79 4.31 12.09
N ARG A 75 8.94 4.72 11.55
CA ARG A 75 10.20 3.96 11.67
C ARG A 75 11.40 4.87 11.55
N THR A 76 12.33 4.74 12.49
CA THR A 76 13.63 5.41 12.42
C THR A 76 14.73 4.37 12.27
N ASN A 77 15.56 4.52 11.23
CA ASN A 77 16.80 3.78 11.08
C ASN A 77 17.96 4.78 11.24
N MET A 78 18.66 4.69 12.37
CA MET A 78 19.87 5.50 12.61
C MET A 78 21.05 4.89 11.85
N GLY A 79 21.79 5.73 11.12
CA GLY A 79 22.86 5.26 10.23
C GLY A 79 24.05 6.20 10.21
N ALA A 80 25.23 5.66 9.89
CA ALA A 80 26.47 6.43 9.81
C ALA A 80 26.44 7.56 8.76
N THR A 81 25.55 7.45 7.77
CA THR A 81 25.36 8.43 6.69
C THR A 81 24.14 9.35 6.91
N GLY A 82 23.56 9.33 8.11
CA GLY A 82 22.39 10.10 8.50
C GLY A 82 21.18 9.23 8.81
N ASP A 83 20.29 9.77 9.64
CA ASP A 83 19.08 9.08 10.07
C ASP A 83 18.01 9.09 8.98
N LYS A 84 17.35 7.95 8.77
CA LYS A 84 16.17 7.83 7.92
C LYS A 84 14.94 7.70 8.81
N VAL A 85 14.06 8.70 8.76
CA VAL A 85 12.83 8.76 9.54
C VAL A 85 11.62 8.64 8.61
N MET A 86 10.83 7.61 8.82
CA MET A 86 9.45 7.51 8.32
C MET A 86 8.52 8.03 9.43
N PRO A 87 7.73 9.08 9.19
CA PRO A 87 6.81 9.61 10.19
C PRO A 87 5.70 8.60 10.52
N THR A 88 5.12 8.74 11.70
CA THR A 88 3.89 8.03 12.10
C THR A 88 2.69 8.60 11.36
N PHE A 89 1.77 7.73 10.95
CA PHE A 89 0.45 8.10 10.42
C PHE A 89 -0.71 7.67 11.31
N GLY A 90 -0.43 7.18 12.53
CA GLY A 90 -1.44 6.57 13.40
C GLY A 90 -2.63 7.48 13.77
N SER A 91 -2.45 8.80 13.67
CA SER A 91 -3.49 9.81 13.90
C SER A 91 -4.04 10.46 12.62
N ASP A 92 -3.55 10.09 11.44
CA ASP A 92 -4.03 10.66 10.17
C ASP A 92 -5.22 9.83 9.63
N PRO A 93 -6.45 10.36 9.69
CA PRO A 93 -7.62 9.64 9.19
C PRO A 93 -7.59 9.42 7.68
N ASN A 94 -6.84 10.22 6.90
CA ASN A 94 -6.70 10.00 5.46
C ASN A 94 -5.92 8.72 5.15
N VAL A 95 -5.03 8.31 6.06
CA VAL A 95 -4.26 7.06 5.94
C VAL A 95 -4.96 5.94 6.69
N MET A 96 -5.26 6.10 7.99
CA MET A 96 -5.72 4.99 8.82
C MET A 96 -7.09 4.43 8.40
N LEU A 97 -8.01 5.29 7.94
CA LEU A 97 -9.30 4.83 7.40
C LEU A 97 -9.18 4.13 6.04
N ASN A 98 -8.03 4.24 5.38
CA ASN A 98 -7.78 3.67 4.05
C ASN A 98 -6.57 2.71 4.04
N LEU A 99 -6.07 2.29 5.19
CA LEU A 99 -4.82 1.54 5.29
C LEU A 99 -4.90 0.20 4.56
N ALA A 100 -6.03 -0.48 4.68
CA ALA A 100 -6.32 -1.72 3.98
C ALA A 100 -6.28 -1.54 2.45
N ASP A 101 -6.81 -0.42 1.94
CA ASP A 101 -6.80 -0.13 0.51
C ASP A 101 -5.40 0.19 0.00
N ILE A 102 -4.62 0.97 0.76
CA ILE A 102 -3.21 1.24 0.46
C ILE A 102 -2.43 -0.07 0.40
N TYR A 103 -2.64 -0.97 1.37
CA TYR A 103 -2.02 -2.30 1.39
C TYR A 103 -2.41 -3.12 0.16
N ARG A 104 -3.70 -3.20 -0.17
CA ARG A 104 -4.18 -3.91 -1.38
C ARG A 104 -3.47 -3.44 -2.65
N TYR A 105 -3.36 -2.13 -2.84
CA TYR A 105 -2.66 -1.55 -3.98
C TYR A 105 -1.18 -1.94 -4.02
N LEU A 106 -0.45 -1.71 -2.93
CA LEU A 106 0.98 -2.00 -2.87
C LEU A 106 1.26 -3.50 -2.96
N LYS A 107 0.42 -4.34 -2.37
CA LYS A 107 0.55 -5.79 -2.42
C LYS A 107 0.28 -6.33 -3.83
N ALA A 108 -0.74 -5.82 -4.52
CA ALA A 108 -1.00 -6.18 -5.92
C ALA A 108 0.17 -5.78 -6.85
N ARG A 109 0.88 -4.68 -6.55
CA ARG A 109 2.13 -4.30 -7.23
C ARG A 109 3.30 -5.22 -6.86
N SER A 110 3.45 -5.52 -5.58
CA SER A 110 4.50 -6.41 -5.05
C SER A 110 4.41 -7.82 -5.64
N ASP A 111 3.19 -8.27 -5.95
CA ASP A 111 2.90 -9.59 -6.52
C ASP A 111 2.86 -9.57 -8.06
N ASP A 112 3.30 -8.47 -8.68
CA ASP A 112 3.33 -8.26 -10.13
C ASP A 112 1.97 -8.42 -10.83
N GLN A 113 0.85 -8.32 -10.09
CA GLN A 113 -0.51 -8.42 -10.62
C GLN A 113 -1.04 -7.11 -11.19
N VAL A 114 -0.41 -5.99 -10.83
CA VAL A 114 -0.73 -4.66 -11.36
C VAL A 114 0.54 -4.02 -11.92
N GLY A 115 0.51 -3.62 -13.19
CA GLY A 115 1.60 -2.92 -13.84
C GLY A 115 1.68 -1.43 -13.45
N ARG A 116 2.70 -0.73 -13.96
CA ARG A 116 2.93 0.70 -13.68
C ARG A 116 1.79 1.62 -14.15
N GLY A 117 1.69 2.80 -13.54
CA GLY A 117 0.71 3.82 -13.90
C GLY A 117 -0.60 3.71 -13.13
N ARG A 118 -1.64 4.39 -13.60
CA ARG A 118 -2.96 4.35 -12.96
C ARG A 118 -3.69 3.05 -13.32
N PRO A 119 -4.12 2.23 -12.34
CA PRO A 119 -4.89 1.03 -12.64
C PRO A 119 -6.32 1.39 -13.07
N GLU A 120 -6.88 0.58 -13.96
CA GLU A 120 -8.30 0.63 -14.31
C GLU A 120 -9.13 -0.15 -13.29
N ARG A 121 -10.35 0.32 -13.00
CA ARG A 121 -11.29 -0.35 -12.10
C ARG A 121 -12.31 -1.16 -12.90
N PHE A 122 -12.61 -2.39 -12.50
CA PHE A 122 -13.77 -3.09 -13.07
C PHE A 122 -15.10 -2.56 -12.47
N PRO A 123 -16.23 -2.68 -13.20
CA PRO A 123 -17.54 -2.24 -12.70
C PRO A 123 -17.90 -2.92 -11.38
N ALA A 124 -18.61 -2.21 -10.50
CA ALA A 124 -19.23 -2.86 -9.35
C ALA A 124 -20.19 -3.94 -9.87
N SER A 125 -20.12 -5.14 -9.26
CA SER A 125 -21.03 -6.26 -9.55
C SER A 125 -22.30 -6.13 -8.75
#